data_AF-A0A9X4KD79-F1
#
_entry.id   AF-A0A9X4KD79-F1
#
_cell.length_a   1.000
_cell.length_b   1.000
_cell.length_c   1.000
_cell.angle_alpha   90.00
_cell.angle_beta   90.00
_cell.angle_gamma   90.00
#
_symmetry.space_group_name_H-M   'P 1'
#
loop_
_entity.id
_entity.type
_entity.pdbx_description
1 polymer ?
#
loop_
_entity_poly.entity_id
_entity_poly.type
_entity_poly.pdbx_seq_one_letter_code
_entity_poly.pdbx_strand_id
1 'polypeptide(L)'
;MAAKLCRRLADAALPSRVQAAVAGLADEPVGLLVRDIGLARAPAGWELYAGGHAERPVKQAQLIAVETSADTALEMAEALLRWYRAEADYGEPVWRWLERTGLSAARERLLDAEAREAMLAEGVRAGAD
;
A
#
# COMPACT_ATOMS: atom_id res chain seq x y z
N MET A 1 0.75 7.33 12.81
CA MET A 1 0.84 6.44 11.64
C MET A 1 0.44 7.14 10.34
N ALA A 2 -0.82 7.54 10.16
CA ALA A 2 -1.32 8.13 8.91
C ALA A 2 -0.49 9.33 8.41
N ALA A 3 -0.17 10.28 9.28
CA ALA A 3 0.69 11.42 8.94
C ALA A 3 2.12 11.01 8.52
N LYS A 4 2.65 9.90 9.05
CA LYS A 4 3.98 9.38 8.67
C LYS A 4 3.93 8.73 7.28
N LEU A 5 2.87 7.98 6.98
CA LEU A 5 2.62 7.42 5.65
C LEU A 5 2.46 8.53 4.60
N CYS A 6 1.59 9.53 4.86
CA CYS A 6 1.41 10.65 3.95
C CYS A 6 2.72 11.41 3.69
N ARG A 7 3.53 11.67 4.73
CA ARG A 7 4.84 12.32 4.56
C ARG A 7 5.82 11.51 3.71
N ARG A 8 5.85 10.18 3.86
CA ARG A 8 6.70 9.29 3.07
C ARG A 8 6.32 9.26 1.58
N LEU A 9 5.08 9.64 1.27
CA LEU A 9 4.52 9.61 -0.08
C LEU A 9 4.27 11.01 -0.66
N ALA A 10 4.48 12.08 0.12
CA ALA A 10 4.07 13.43 -0.23
C ALA A 10 4.74 13.94 -1.51
N ASP A 11 5.97 13.50 -1.77
CA ASP A 11 6.76 13.89 -2.94
C ASP A 11 6.66 12.85 -4.08
N ALA A 12 5.92 11.76 -3.91
CA ALA A 12 5.81 10.72 -4.92
C ALA A 12 4.66 11.02 -5.90
N ALA A 13 5.01 11.27 -7.17
CA ALA A 13 4.03 11.20 -8.25
C ALA A 13 3.56 9.75 -8.40
N LEU A 14 2.34 9.47 -7.92
CA LEU A 14 1.72 8.15 -8.05
C LEU A 14 0.94 8.07 -9.38
N PRO A 15 0.87 6.88 -10.01
CA PRO A 15 0.18 6.67 -11.28
C PRO A 15 -1.30 7.10 -11.26
N SER A 16 -1.96 7.01 -10.12
CA SER A 16 -3.32 7.50 -9.89
C SER A 16 -3.48 8.07 -8.47
N ARG A 17 -4.65 8.65 -8.18
CA ARG A 17 -4.98 9.14 -6.83
C ARG A 17 -5.11 7.96 -5.87
N VAL A 18 -4.24 7.91 -4.86
CA VAL A 18 -4.26 6.89 -3.80
C VAL A 18 -4.91 7.43 -2.54
N GLN A 19 -5.87 6.68 -2.00
CA GLN A 19 -6.48 6.92 -0.70
C GLN A 19 -5.95 5.93 0.33
N ALA A 20 -5.55 6.42 1.50
CA ALA A 20 -5.09 5.59 2.61
C ALA A 20 -5.99 5.75 3.84
N ALA A 21 -6.17 4.68 4.62
CA ALA A 21 -6.77 4.72 5.94
C ALA A 21 -5.87 4.04 6.98
N VAL A 22 -5.93 4.52 8.22
CA VAL A 22 -5.34 3.83 9.37
C VAL A 22 -6.37 3.68 10.47
N ALA A 23 -6.52 2.47 10.98
CA ALA A 23 -7.45 2.11 12.05
C ALA A 23 -6.69 1.72 13.33
N GLY A 24 -7.18 2.17 14.48
CA GLY A 24 -6.70 1.77 15.80
C GLY A 24 -7.10 0.34 16.19
N LEU A 25 -8.15 -0.19 15.57
CA LEU A 25 -8.61 -1.59 15.58
C LEU A 25 -9.22 -1.92 14.20
N ALA A 26 -9.15 -3.18 13.78
CA ALA A 26 -9.61 -3.60 12.44
C ALA A 26 -11.11 -3.34 12.16
N ASP A 27 -11.95 -3.27 13.20
CA ASP A 27 -13.40 -3.05 13.12
C ASP A 27 -13.81 -1.58 13.22
N GLU A 28 -12.86 -0.65 13.37
CA GLU A 28 -13.18 0.78 13.36
C GLU A 28 -13.76 1.20 11.99
N PRO A 29 -14.81 2.03 11.96
CA PRO A 29 -15.53 2.42 10.74
C PRO A 29 -14.78 3.52 9.94
N VAL A 30 -13.48 3.33 9.71
CA VAL A 30 -12.63 4.25 8.93
C VAL A 30 -12.67 3.98 7.42
N GLY A 31 -13.47 3.01 6.99
CA GLY A 31 -13.57 2.60 5.58
C GLY A 31 -12.32 1.88 5.06
N LEU A 32 -11.57 1.21 5.94
CA LEU A 32 -10.28 0.57 5.64
C LEU A 32 -10.32 -0.30 4.39
N LEU A 33 -11.34 -1.17 4.29
CA LEU A 33 -11.45 -2.17 3.23
C LEU A 33 -11.87 -1.61 1.86
N VAL A 34 -12.16 -0.31 1.76
CA VAL A 34 -12.51 0.37 0.50
C VAL A 34 -11.52 1.50 0.17
N ARG A 35 -10.35 1.51 0.80
CA ARG A 35 -9.22 2.38 0.47
C ARG A 35 -8.17 1.61 -0.32
N ASP A 36 -7.42 2.33 -1.16
CA ASP A 36 -6.33 1.74 -1.93
C ASP A 36 -5.28 1.12 -1.02
N ILE A 37 -5.02 1.73 0.14
CA ILE A 37 -4.13 1.23 1.20
C ILE A 37 -4.80 1.35 2.57
N GLY A 38 -4.69 0.31 3.38
CA GLY A 38 -5.20 0.28 4.75
C GLY A 38 -4.16 -0.27 5.73
N LEU A 39 -4.02 0.35 6.89
CA LEU A 39 -3.32 -0.23 8.04
C LEU A 39 -4.26 -0.36 9.23
N ALA A 40 -4.32 -1.51 9.86
CA ALA A 40 -5.12 -1.72 11.06
C ALA A 40 -4.31 -2.41 12.14
N ARG A 41 -4.53 -2.01 13.41
CA ARG A 41 -4.01 -2.78 14.53
C ARG A 41 -4.84 -4.04 14.72
N ALA A 42 -4.16 -5.15 14.92
CA ALA A 42 -4.74 -6.45 15.22
C ALA A 42 -4.09 -7.04 16.48
N PRO A 43 -4.67 -8.09 17.10
CA PRO A 43 -4.06 -8.73 18.27
C PRO A 43 -2.64 -9.25 18.01
N ALA A 44 -2.36 -9.68 16.77
CA ALA A 44 -1.05 -10.19 16.36
C ALA A 44 -0.04 -9.10 15.92
N GLY A 45 -0.46 -7.83 15.86
CA GLY A 45 0.38 -6.72 15.40
C GLY A 45 -0.38 -5.72 14.54
N TRP A 46 0.04 -5.58 13.29
CA TRP A 46 -0.44 -4.63 12.30
C TRP A 46 -0.72 -5.32 10.97
N GLU A 47 -1.93 -5.17 10.47
CA GLU A 47 -2.37 -5.69 9.19
C GLU A 47 -2.25 -4.61 8.12
N LEU A 48 -1.65 -4.95 6.99
CA LEU A 48 -1.60 -4.13 5.79
C LEU A 48 -2.60 -4.66 4.77
N TYR A 49 -3.50 -3.80 4.30
CA TYR A 49 -4.46 -4.06 3.24
C TYR A 49 -4.16 -3.22 2.01
N ALA A 50 -4.42 -3.75 0.82
CA ALA A 50 -4.28 -3.01 -0.43
C ALA A 50 -5.34 -3.37 -1.49
N GLY A 51 -5.56 -2.46 -2.44
CA GLY A 51 -6.44 -2.69 -3.59
C GLY A 51 -7.93 -2.50 -3.33
N GLY A 52 -8.31 -1.75 -2.28
CA GLY A 52 -9.71 -1.36 -2.07
C GLY A 52 -10.13 -0.23 -3.00
N HIS A 53 -11.41 -0.21 -3.38
CA HIS A 53 -11.98 0.84 -4.23
C HIS A 53 -13.46 1.04 -3.87
N ALA A 54 -13.85 2.26 -3.50
CA ALA A 54 -15.20 2.58 -3.06
C ALA A 54 -16.17 2.96 -4.19
N GLU A 55 -15.65 3.20 -5.40
CA GLU A 55 -16.45 3.63 -6.56
C GLU A 55 -16.82 2.44 -7.46
N ARG A 56 -17.10 2.67 -8.75
CA ARG A 56 -17.43 1.59 -9.69
C ARG A 56 -16.18 1.15 -10.47
N PRO A 57 -15.78 -0.14 -10.43
CA PRO A 57 -16.36 -1.24 -9.65
C PRO A 57 -15.93 -1.21 -8.17
N VAL A 58 -16.81 -1.60 -7.25
CA VAL A 58 -16.41 -1.69 -5.84
C VAL A 58 -15.42 -2.85 -5.67
N LYS A 59 -14.29 -2.60 -5.00
CA LYS A 59 -13.27 -3.62 -4.70
C LYS A 59 -12.98 -3.64 -3.21
N GLN A 60 -12.95 -4.84 -2.64
CA GLN A 60 -12.54 -5.05 -1.26
C GLN A 60 -11.02 -5.18 -1.19
N ALA A 61 -10.40 -4.37 -0.34
CA ALA A 61 -8.97 -4.44 -0.07
C ALA A 61 -8.58 -5.83 0.43
N GLN A 62 -7.45 -6.33 -0.07
CA GLN A 62 -6.92 -7.65 0.25
C GLN A 62 -5.84 -7.52 1.32
N LEU A 63 -5.82 -8.45 2.29
CA LEU A 63 -4.75 -8.52 3.28
C LEU A 63 -3.42 -8.84 2.58
N ILE A 64 -2.39 -8.02 2.75
CA ILE A 64 -1.08 -8.19 2.16
C ILE A 64 -0.12 -8.82 3.16
N ALA A 65 -0.01 -8.24 4.35
CA ALA A 65 0.96 -8.66 5.36
C ALA A 65 0.44 -8.42 6.78
N VAL A 66 1.04 -9.14 7.73
CA VAL A 66 0.82 -8.96 9.16
C VAL A 66 2.18 -8.81 9.82
N GLU A 67 2.43 -7.65 10.43
CA GLU A 67 3.72 -7.31 11.02
C GLU A 67 3.56 -6.99 12.50
N THR A 68 4.53 -7.38 13.32
CA THR A 68 4.48 -7.13 14.77
C THR A 68 4.65 -5.64 15.11
N SER A 69 5.34 -4.89 14.26
CA SER A 69 5.66 -3.48 14.45
C SER A 69 4.90 -2.56 13.51
N ALA A 70 4.43 -1.44 14.04
CA ALA A 70 3.85 -0.34 13.28
C ALA A 70 4.81 0.23 12.23
N ASP A 71 6.10 0.29 12.56
CA ASP A 71 7.10 0.87 11.67
C ASP A 71 7.40 -0.04 10.48
N THR A 72 7.47 -1.36 10.71
CA THR A 72 7.63 -2.35 9.63
C THR A 72 6.40 -2.38 8.73
N ALA A 73 5.18 -2.33 9.30
CA ALA A 73 3.96 -2.25 8.50
C ALA A 73 3.91 -0.97 7.63
N LEU A 74 4.40 0.16 8.15
CA LEU A 74 4.56 1.40 7.39
C LEU A 74 5.60 1.27 6.26
N GLU A 75 6.73 0.62 6.52
CA GLU A 75 7.75 0.35 5.51
C GLU A 75 7.23 -0.55 4.40
N MET A 76 6.45 -1.58 4.74
CA MET A 76 5.80 -2.43 3.74
C MET A 76 4.78 -1.65 2.91
N ALA A 77 3.97 -0.80 3.54
CA ALA A 77 3.02 0.06 2.81
C ALA A 77 3.74 1.01 1.84
N GLU A 78 4.88 1.59 2.26
CA GLU A 78 5.71 2.45 1.43
C GLU A 78 6.35 1.67 0.27
N ALA A 79 6.92 0.49 0.53
CA ALA A 79 7.51 -0.36 -0.48
C ALA A 79 6.47 -0.78 -1.55
N LEU A 80 5.26 -1.16 -1.12
CA LEU A 80 4.17 -1.51 -2.02
C LEU A 80 3.81 -0.34 -2.94
N LEU A 81 3.72 0.88 -2.41
CA LEU A 81 3.38 2.06 -3.21
C LEU A 81 4.50 2.50 -4.14
N ARG A 82 5.77 2.34 -3.74
CA ARG A 82 6.92 2.58 -4.64
C ARG A 82 6.96 1.57 -5.78
N TRP A 83 6.66 0.31 -5.47
CA TRP A 83 6.54 -0.74 -6.49
C TRP A 83 5.37 -0.48 -7.44
N TYR A 84 4.20 -0.13 -6.91
CA TYR A 84 3.05 0.32 -7.69
C TYR A 84 3.41 1.48 -8.61
N ARG A 85 4.16 2.49 -8.12
CA ARG A 85 4.65 3.59 -8.95
C ARG A 85 5.56 3.13 -10.08
N ALA A 86 6.41 2.13 -9.84
CA ALA A 86 7.39 1.66 -10.82
C ALA A 86 6.76 0.81 -11.93
N GLU A 87 5.71 0.04 -11.62
CA GLU A 87 5.18 -0.97 -12.55
C GLU A 87 3.74 -0.74 -13.03
N ALA A 88 3.02 0.22 -12.47
CA ALA A 88 1.66 0.51 -12.93
C ALA A 88 1.63 1.43 -14.15
N ASP A 89 0.64 1.20 -15.01
CA ASP A 89 0.41 2.05 -16.17
C ASP A 89 -0.07 3.44 -15.74
N TYR A 90 0.11 4.44 -16.61
CA TYR A 90 -0.37 5.80 -16.35
C TYR A 90 -1.88 5.80 -16.09
N GLY A 91 -2.29 6.33 -14.93
CA GLY A 91 -3.70 6.37 -14.52
C GLY A 91 -4.25 5.03 -14.00
N GLU A 92 -3.45 3.96 -13.93
CA GLU A 92 -3.91 2.65 -13.45
C GLU A 92 -4.14 2.70 -11.93
N PRO A 93 -5.37 2.42 -11.41
CA PRO A 93 -5.63 2.41 -9.98
C PRO A 93 -5.01 1.20 -9.29
N VAL A 94 -4.72 1.32 -7.99
CA VAL A 94 -4.02 0.27 -7.19
C VAL A 94 -4.71 -1.09 -7.29
N TRP A 95 -6.05 -1.12 -7.26
CA TRP A 95 -6.79 -2.38 -7.36
C TRP A 95 -6.56 -3.10 -8.70
N ARG A 96 -6.45 -2.37 -9.80
CA ARG A 96 -6.26 -2.95 -11.14
C ARG A 96 -4.82 -3.45 -11.30
N TRP A 97 -3.87 -2.64 -10.84
CA TRP A 97 -2.47 -3.04 -10.77
C TRP A 97 -2.31 -4.31 -9.93
N LEU A 98 -2.91 -4.36 -8.74
CA LEU A 98 -2.82 -5.53 -7.86
C LEU A 98 -3.45 -6.79 -8.48
N GLU A 99 -4.56 -6.65 -9.21
CA GLU A 99 -5.18 -7.76 -9.94
C GLU A 99 -4.26 -8.29 -11.06
N ARG A 100 -3.59 -7.40 -11.80
CA ARG A 100 -2.64 -7.77 -12.85
C ARG A 100 -1.36 -8.40 -12.30
N THR A 101 -0.81 -7.82 -11.24
CA THR A 101 0.40 -8.32 -10.55
C THR A 101 0.13 -9.65 -9.84
N GLY A 102 -1.08 -9.83 -9.33
CA GLY A 102 -1.49 -11.01 -8.58
C GLY A 102 -1.14 -10.91 -7.09
N LEU A 103 -2.12 -11.23 -6.23
CA LEU A 103 -1.98 -11.13 -4.78
C LEU A 103 -0.84 -11.99 -4.22
N SER A 104 -0.68 -13.22 -4.70
CA SER A 104 0.39 -14.11 -4.23
C SER A 104 1.77 -13.57 -4.55
N ALA A 105 2.00 -13.15 -5.79
CA ALA A 105 3.26 -12.54 -6.21
C ALA A 105 3.54 -11.24 -5.44
N ALA A 106 2.48 -10.45 -5.16
CA ALA A 106 2.61 -9.26 -4.35
C ALA A 106 3.09 -9.56 -2.93
N ARG A 107 2.50 -10.57 -2.27
CA ARG A 107 2.91 -10.99 -0.93
C ARG A 107 4.33 -11.54 -0.91
N GLU A 108 4.66 -12.44 -1.83
CA GLU A 108 5.99 -13.06 -1.92
C GLU A 108 7.07 -11.99 -2.06
N ARG A 109 6.89 -11.04 -2.98
CA ARG A 109 7.88 -9.99 -3.24
C ARG A 109 8.01 -8.98 -2.10
N LEU A 110 6.91 -8.66 -1.40
CA LEU A 110 6.94 -7.72 -0.26
C LEU A 110 7.55 -8.32 1.00
N LEU A 111 7.36 -9.62 1.21
CA LEU A 111 7.91 -10.33 2.37
C LEU A 111 9.42 -10.60 2.19
N ASP A 112 9.89 -10.73 0.95
CA ASP A 112 11.32 -10.76 0.64
C ASP A 112 12.01 -9.45 1.09
N ALA A 113 13.00 -9.58 1.98
CA ALA A 113 13.70 -8.45 2.58
C ALA A 113 14.57 -7.70 1.56
N GLU A 114 15.26 -8.42 0.68
CA GLU A 114 16.15 -7.83 -0.32
C GLU A 114 15.33 -7.07 -1.37
N ALA A 115 14.22 -7.66 -1.83
CA ALA A 115 13.30 -7.00 -2.76
C ALA A 115 12.66 -5.75 -2.13
N ARG A 116 12.25 -5.83 -0.86
CA ARG A 116 11.68 -4.69 -0.14
C ARG A 116 12.70 -3.57 0.05
N GLU A 117 13.94 -3.89 0.39
CA GLU A 117 15.03 -2.92 0.50
C GLU A 117 15.29 -2.22 -0.84
N ALA A 118 15.29 -2.97 -1.95
CA ALA A 118 15.41 -2.39 -3.28
C ALA A 118 14.28 -1.39 -3.60
N MET A 119 13.02 -1.75 -3.30
CA MET A 119 11.87 -0.85 -3.49
C MET A 119 12.00 0.45 -2.67
N LEU A 120 12.53 0.37 -1.44
CA LEU A 120 12.73 1.52 -0.56
C LEU A 120 13.94 2.36 -0.97
N ALA A 121 14.97 1.75 -1.56
CA ALA A 121 16.16 2.42 -2.06
C ALA A 121 15.91 3.19 -3.37
N GLU A 122 14.92 2.77 -4.18
CA GLU A 122 14.49 3.49 -5.37
C GLU A 122 13.88 4.86 -4.99
N GLY A 123 14.75 5.87 -4.97
CA GLY A 123 14.40 7.25 -4.66
C GLY A 123 13.28 7.78 -5.56
N VAL A 124 12.60 8.82 -5.07
CA VAL A 124 11.73 9.64 -5.91
C VAL A 124 12.62 10.28 -6.98
N ARG A 125 12.72 9.68 -8.17
CA ARG A 125 13.17 10.43 -9.33
C ARG A 125 12.10 11.50 -9.53
N ALA A 126 12.45 12.74 -9.20
CA ALA A 126 11.68 13.89 -9.64
C ALA A 126 11.49 13.72 -11.16
N GLY A 127 10.24 13.61 -11.59
CA GLY A 127 9.92 13.63 -13.00
C GLY A 127 10.39 14.97 -13.55
N ALA A 128 11.55 14.96 -14.20
CA ALA A 128 11.95 15.97 -15.15
C ALA A 128 11.48 15.43 -16.50
N ASP A 129 10.41 16.03 -17.02
CA ASP A 129 10.15 16.30 -18.43
C ASP A 129 9.00 17.33 -18.52
#